data_AF-W1NEU3-F1
#
_entry.id   AF-W1NEU3-F1
#
_cell.length_a   1.000
_cell.length_b   1.000
_cell.length_c   1.000
_cell.angle_alpha   90.00
_cell.angle_beta   90.00
_cell.angle_gamma   90.00
#
_symmetry.space_group_name_H-M   'P 1'
#
loop_
_entity.id
_entity.type
_entity.pdbx_description
1 polymer ?
#
loop_
_entity_poly.entity_id
_entity_poly.type
_entity_poly.pdbx_seq_one_letter_code
_entity_poly.pdbx_strand_id
1 'polypeptide(L)'
;MILSSSNLTSPNFKQNPVSECRFWLENPTFRRLIPLGYRGFRHKTVNPVLSVANKQNPLSEFSILGSQTRGSSPRNGNLRFGVYERGCLMNCKAVVAEKEVAKNGFWGVEREGYDAIVIGSGMGGLVAATQLAVKGARVLVLEKYVIPGGSCGYYERAGYTFDVGSSVMFGFSDKGNLNLVTQALAAVGKEMELIPDPSTVHFHLPDNLSIRVHREYGDFITELTGSFPHEKEGIYKFYSECWKIFNALNALELKSLEEPIYLFGQFFRKPLECLTLAYYLPQNAGDIARKHIKDPRLLSFIDAECFIVSTVNALQTPMINASMVLCDRHFGGINYPVGGVGGIAKSLAEGLVNNGGEILYKANVTSIILDNGKAVGLEKKSLVLDAALLRLLGWLRSIA
;
A
#
# COMPACT_ATOMS: atom_id res chain seq x y z
N MET A 1 -40.66 -19.28 5.36
CA MET A 1 -40.79 -19.30 3.88
C MET A 1 -41.61 -18.08 3.51
N ILE A 2 -40.97 -17.12 2.83
CA ILE A 2 -41.47 -16.09 1.92
C ILE A 2 -42.68 -15.24 2.36
N LEU A 3 -42.44 -13.92 2.49
CA LEU A 3 -43.42 -12.88 2.18
C LEU A 3 -42.77 -11.88 1.22
N SER A 4 -43.39 -11.70 0.06
CA SER A 4 -43.10 -10.63 -0.90
C SER A 4 -44.34 -9.75 -1.04
N SER A 5 -44.15 -8.43 -0.95
CA SER A 5 -45.09 -7.36 -1.30
C SER A 5 -44.26 -6.07 -1.28
N SER A 6 -44.39 -5.05 -2.12
CA SER A 6 -45.31 -4.73 -3.21
C SER A 6 -44.81 -3.40 -3.80
N ASN A 7 -45.12 -3.18 -5.07
CA ASN A 7 -44.91 -1.99 -5.91
C ASN A 7 -44.90 -0.61 -5.22
N LEU A 8 -44.06 0.30 -5.71
CA LEU A 8 -44.42 1.68 -6.02
C LEU A 8 -43.49 2.24 -7.12
N THR A 9 -44.11 2.87 -8.10
CA THR A 9 -43.57 3.39 -9.37
C THR A 9 -42.69 4.63 -9.21
N SER A 10 -41.60 4.70 -9.98
CA SER A 10 -40.68 5.85 -10.11
C SER A 10 -41.12 6.81 -11.22
N PRO A 11 -41.03 8.15 -11.05
CA PRO A 11 -41.11 9.08 -12.16
C PRO A 11 -39.71 9.36 -12.75
N ASN A 12 -39.67 9.27 -14.09
CA ASN A 12 -38.63 9.73 -15.01
C ASN A 12 -37.63 10.78 -14.48
N PHE A 13 -36.35 10.40 -14.39
CA PHE A 13 -35.22 11.33 -14.49
C PHE A 13 -34.40 10.99 -15.73
N LYS A 14 -34.61 11.76 -16.81
CA LYS A 14 -33.59 11.97 -17.84
C LYS A 14 -32.73 13.12 -17.36
N GLN A 15 -31.50 12.87 -16.92
CA GLN A 15 -30.46 13.91 -16.87
C GLN A 15 -29.07 13.28 -17.01
N ASN A 16 -28.22 14.03 -17.69
CA ASN A 16 -27.06 13.60 -18.45
C ASN A 16 -25.79 13.69 -17.56
N PRO A 17 -25.12 12.59 -17.19
CA PRO A 17 -24.02 12.59 -16.19
C PRO A 17 -22.77 13.37 -16.61
N VAL A 18 -22.66 13.78 -17.89
CA VAL A 18 -21.55 14.61 -18.40
C VAL A 18 -21.66 16.08 -17.94
N SER A 19 -22.86 16.55 -17.58
CA SER A 19 -23.09 17.95 -17.22
C SER A 19 -22.66 18.29 -15.77
N GLU A 20 -22.77 17.35 -14.83
CA GLU A 20 -22.35 17.54 -13.44
C GLU A 20 -20.83 17.57 -13.29
N CYS A 21 -20.08 16.76 -14.06
CA CYS A 21 -18.61 16.81 -14.06
C CYS A 21 -18.05 18.16 -14.55
N ARG A 22 -18.74 18.84 -15.49
CA ARG A 22 -18.33 20.18 -15.96
C ARG A 22 -18.51 21.26 -14.90
N PHE A 23 -19.56 21.16 -14.08
CA PHE A 23 -19.82 22.09 -12.98
C PHE A 23 -18.71 22.09 -11.92
N TRP A 24 -18.08 20.93 -11.67
CA TRP A 24 -16.99 20.81 -10.70
C TRP A 24 -15.65 21.40 -11.16
N LEU A 25 -15.38 21.41 -12.48
CA LEU A 25 -14.13 21.94 -13.04
C LEU A 25 -14.12 23.46 -13.21
N GLU A 26 -15.30 24.08 -13.32
CA GLU A 26 -15.46 25.52 -13.55
C GLU A 26 -15.66 26.33 -12.25
N ASN A 27 -15.80 25.69 -11.09
CA ASN A 27 -15.98 26.37 -9.81
C ASN A 27 -14.63 26.88 -9.25
N PRO A 28 -14.44 28.21 -9.09
CA PRO A 28 -13.17 28.79 -8.63
C PRO A 28 -12.81 28.41 -7.19
N THR A 29 -13.77 27.94 -6.40
CA THR A 29 -13.54 27.42 -5.03
C THR A 29 -12.85 26.04 -5.06
N PHE A 30 -13.10 25.24 -6.09
CA PHE A 30 -12.51 23.90 -6.25
C PHE A 30 -11.05 23.98 -6.77
N ARG A 31 -10.71 24.98 -7.60
CA ARG A 31 -9.33 25.25 -8.01
C ARG A 31 -8.37 25.57 -6.87
N ARG A 32 -8.87 25.99 -5.70
CA ARG A 32 -8.07 26.21 -4.48
C ARG A 32 -7.84 24.93 -3.65
N LEU A 33 -8.58 23.86 -3.92
CA LEU A 33 -8.48 22.57 -3.23
C LEU A 33 -7.72 21.51 -4.04
N ILE A 34 -7.41 21.78 -5.31
CA ILE A 34 -6.44 21.01 -6.09
C ILE A 34 -5.04 21.41 -5.60
N PRO A 35 -4.23 20.48 -5.06
CA PRO A 35 -2.84 20.80 -4.75
C PRO A 35 -2.15 21.21 -6.05
N LEU A 36 -1.69 22.46 -6.12
CA LEU A 36 -0.74 22.89 -7.13
C LEU A 36 0.42 21.88 -7.13
N GLY A 37 0.68 21.35 -8.33
CA GLY A 37 1.55 20.22 -8.55
C GLY A 37 2.88 20.28 -7.81
N TYR A 38 3.28 19.10 -7.35
CA TYR A 38 4.64 18.61 -7.18
C TYR A 38 5.73 19.62 -7.56
N ARG A 39 6.17 20.41 -6.57
CA ARG A 39 7.49 21.06 -6.63
C ARG A 39 8.50 20.14 -5.96
N GLY A 40 9.32 19.52 -6.80
CA GLY A 40 10.62 18.90 -6.52
C GLY A 40 10.90 18.45 -5.10
N PHE A 41 10.48 17.23 -4.75
CA PHE A 41 11.13 16.50 -3.67
C PHE A 41 12.52 16.06 -4.17
N ARG A 42 13.58 16.61 -3.56
CA ARG A 42 14.87 15.94 -3.59
C ARG A 42 14.69 14.62 -2.84
N HIS A 43 14.78 13.51 -3.55
CA HIS A 43 14.91 12.19 -2.93
C HIS A 43 16.20 12.19 -2.08
N LYS A 44 16.06 12.34 -0.77
CA LYS A 44 16.93 11.61 0.16
C LYS A 44 16.20 10.31 0.43
N THR A 45 16.76 9.20 -0.03
CA THR A 45 16.39 7.86 0.41
C THR A 45 16.60 7.83 1.92
N VAL A 46 15.52 7.94 2.69
CA VAL A 46 15.54 7.69 4.13
C VAL A 46 15.08 6.26 4.29
N ASN A 47 15.94 5.40 4.84
CA ASN A 47 15.56 4.04 5.16
C ASN A 47 14.34 4.06 6.10
N PRO A 48 13.22 3.41 5.73
CA PRO A 48 11.96 3.49 6.49
C PRO A 48 11.98 2.70 7.80
N VAL A 49 13.06 1.96 8.07
CA VAL A 49 13.22 1.09 9.23
C VAL A 49 14.46 1.53 10.00
N LEU A 50 14.25 1.94 11.25
CA LEU A 50 15.32 2.21 12.20
C LEU A 50 15.41 1.04 13.18
N SER A 51 16.53 0.30 13.13
CA SER A 51 16.85 -0.72 14.13
C SER A 51 17.51 -0.04 15.33
N VAL A 52 16.92 -0.20 16.51
CA VAL A 52 17.52 0.27 17.77
C VAL A 52 18.32 -0.90 18.36
N ALA A 53 19.63 -0.92 18.14
CA ALA A 53 20.52 -1.90 18.76
C ALA A 53 20.70 -1.56 20.24
N ASN A 54 20.04 -2.30 21.14
CA ASN A 54 20.24 -2.14 22.57
C ASN A 54 21.54 -2.87 22.98
N LYS A 55 22.57 -2.11 23.37
CA LYS A 55 23.78 -2.65 24.00
C LYS A 55 23.45 -3.12 25.41
N GLN A 56 23.60 -4.40 25.71
CA GLN A 56 23.88 -4.84 27.09
C GLN A 56 25.34 -5.29 27.19
N ASN A 57 26.02 -4.73 28.19
CA ASN A 57 27.45 -4.83 28.45
C ASN A 57 27.84 -6.20 29.07
N PRO A 58 29.14 -6.54 29.07
CA PRO A 58 29.66 -7.88 29.33
C PRO A 58 30.14 -8.11 30.78
N LEU A 59 30.28 -9.41 31.12
CA LEU A 59 31.07 -10.03 32.20
C LEU A 59 30.67 -9.82 33.68
N SER A 60 30.30 -10.93 34.35
CA SER A 60 31.12 -11.54 35.43
C SER A 60 30.54 -12.90 35.89
N GLU A 61 31.44 -13.83 36.18
CA GLU A 61 31.30 -15.26 36.48
C GLU A 61 30.73 -15.62 37.88
N PHE A 62 30.53 -16.93 38.06
CA PHE A 62 30.42 -17.76 39.29
C PHE A 62 29.02 -18.11 39.87
N SER A 63 28.56 -19.30 39.44
CA SER A 63 28.15 -20.50 40.24
C SER A 63 27.26 -20.37 41.48
N ILE A 64 26.20 -21.18 41.57
CA ILE A 64 26.06 -22.39 42.42
C ILE A 64 24.63 -22.98 42.30
N LEU A 65 24.56 -24.31 42.28
CA LEU A 65 23.36 -25.17 42.35
C LEU A 65 22.44 -24.87 43.56
N GLY A 66 21.13 -25.08 43.41
CA GLY A 66 20.20 -25.14 44.54
C GLY A 66 18.75 -25.48 44.20
N SER A 67 18.47 -26.78 44.12
CA SER A 67 17.24 -27.54 44.45
C SER A 67 15.89 -26.84 44.80
N GLN A 68 14.79 -27.42 44.28
CA GLN A 68 13.52 -27.82 44.94
C GLN A 68 12.72 -26.75 45.74
N THR A 69 11.38 -26.65 45.84
CA THR A 69 10.21 -27.54 45.65
C THR A 69 8.91 -26.71 45.88
N ARG A 70 7.81 -27.15 45.25
CA ARG A 70 6.38 -27.22 45.70
C ARG A 70 5.65 -26.03 46.37
N GLY A 71 4.37 -25.91 45.97
CA GLY A 71 3.23 -25.58 46.85
C GLY A 71 2.31 -24.49 46.29
N SER A 72 1.21 -24.82 45.60
CA SER A 72 -0.15 -25.04 46.16
C SER A 72 -1.07 -23.81 46.09
N SER A 73 -2.03 -23.89 45.15
CA SER A 73 -3.41 -23.31 45.18
C SER A 73 -4.17 -23.84 46.43
N PRO A 74 -5.39 -23.38 46.87
CA PRO A 74 -6.48 -22.76 46.08
C PRO A 74 -7.44 -21.75 46.78
N ARG A 75 -8.36 -21.14 45.99
CA ARG A 75 -9.84 -21.28 46.09
C ARG A 75 -10.65 -20.05 45.60
N ASN A 76 -11.57 -20.37 44.67
CA ASN A 76 -13.00 -20.03 44.53
C ASN A 76 -13.55 -18.62 44.80
N GLY A 77 -14.28 -18.13 43.79
CA GLY A 77 -15.46 -17.25 43.93
C GLY A 77 -16.32 -17.29 42.66
N ASN A 78 -17.47 -17.97 42.72
CA ASN A 78 -18.50 -18.02 41.68
C ASN A 78 -19.42 -16.78 41.78
N LEU A 79 -19.85 -16.23 40.63
CA LEU A 79 -21.18 -15.60 40.48
C LEU A 79 -21.58 -15.50 38.99
N ARG A 80 -22.71 -16.13 38.65
CA ARG A 80 -23.55 -15.92 37.44
C ARG A 80 -24.57 -14.80 37.77
N PHE A 81 -25.29 -14.08 36.91
CA PHE A 81 -25.80 -14.20 35.53
C PHE A 81 -26.16 -12.78 35.03
N GLY A 82 -26.28 -12.58 33.70
CA GLY A 82 -27.04 -11.46 33.13
C GLY A 82 -26.87 -11.34 31.61
N VAL A 83 -27.74 -12.00 30.85
CA VAL A 83 -27.87 -11.81 29.39
C VAL A 83 -28.91 -10.72 29.13
N TYR A 84 -28.51 -9.66 28.43
CA TYR A 84 -29.42 -8.80 27.66
C TYR A 84 -28.73 -8.42 26.34
N GLU A 85 -29.50 -8.56 25.26
CA GLU A 85 -29.07 -8.42 23.87
C GLU A 85 -29.13 -6.96 23.35
N ARG A 86 -28.28 -6.69 22.36
CA ARG A 86 -28.30 -5.62 21.32
C ARG A 86 -27.83 -4.21 21.67
N GLY A 87 -26.65 -3.92 21.13
CA GLY A 87 -26.18 -2.58 20.75
C GLY A 87 -24.83 -2.71 20.06
N CYS A 88 -24.80 -2.87 18.74
CA CYS A 88 -23.57 -2.85 17.96
C CYS A 88 -23.02 -1.41 17.96
N LEU A 89 -22.07 -1.16 18.85
CA LEU A 89 -21.23 0.04 18.87
C LEU A 89 -19.79 -0.44 18.77
N MET A 90 -19.19 -0.25 17.59
CA MET A 90 -17.75 -0.39 17.35
C MET A 90 -17.01 0.65 18.21
N ASN A 91 -16.75 0.31 19.46
CA ASN A 91 -15.88 1.06 20.35
C ASN A 91 -14.43 0.59 20.14
N CYS A 92 -13.75 1.17 19.15
CA CYS A 92 -12.30 1.16 19.14
C CYS A 92 -11.81 2.11 20.23
N LYS A 93 -11.78 1.64 21.49
CA LYS A 93 -11.07 2.33 22.56
C LYS A 93 -9.57 2.28 22.23
N ALA A 94 -8.99 3.43 21.92
CA ALA A 94 -7.54 3.59 21.98
C ALA A 94 -7.10 3.42 23.44
N VAL A 95 -6.69 2.22 23.82
CA VAL A 95 -6.05 1.96 25.11
C VAL A 95 -4.57 2.27 24.94
N VAL A 96 -4.21 3.53 25.15
CA VAL A 96 -2.88 3.84 25.67
C VAL A 96 -3.04 3.73 27.18
N ALA A 97 -2.51 2.66 27.77
CA ALA A 97 -2.42 2.58 29.21
C ALA A 97 -1.34 3.58 29.67
N GLU A 98 -1.73 4.81 29.94
CA GLU A 98 -0.94 5.68 30.83
C GLU A 98 -1.05 5.09 32.23
N LYS A 99 -0.12 4.18 32.59
CA LYS A 99 0.06 3.78 33.99
C LYS A 99 0.84 4.89 34.70
N GLU A 100 0.13 5.67 35.52
CA GLU A 100 0.74 6.57 36.48
C GLU A 100 1.50 5.77 37.55
N VAL A 101 2.82 5.90 37.58
CA VAL A 101 3.65 5.43 38.70
C VAL A 101 4.47 6.62 39.19
N ALA A 102 4.07 7.18 40.32
CA ALA A 102 4.82 8.22 41.01
C ALA A 102 6.01 7.60 41.76
N LYS A 103 7.25 7.91 41.32
CA LYS A 103 8.45 7.85 42.18
C LYS A 103 9.39 9.01 41.87
N ASN A 104 9.53 9.89 42.86
CA ASN A 104 10.60 10.87 43.03
C ASN A 104 10.94 11.78 41.84
N GLY A 105 10.09 12.79 41.59
CA GLY A 105 10.51 14.12 41.11
C GLY A 105 11.19 14.24 39.74
N PHE A 106 11.39 13.14 39.01
CA PHE A 106 11.89 13.10 37.64
C PHE A 106 10.88 12.32 36.80
N TRP A 107 10.39 12.92 35.72
CA TRP A 107 9.44 12.33 34.77
C TRP A 107 10.10 11.21 33.93
N GLY A 108 10.51 10.12 34.57
CA GLY A 108 11.10 8.95 33.95
C GLY A 108 10.03 7.96 33.51
N VAL A 109 9.81 7.85 32.20
CA VAL A 109 9.05 6.74 31.61
C VAL A 109 9.92 5.49 31.67
N GLU A 110 9.47 4.43 32.35
CA GLU A 110 10.04 3.08 32.16
C GLU A 110 9.83 2.69 30.69
N ARG A 111 10.89 2.74 29.89
CA ARG A 111 10.82 2.41 28.46
C ARG A 111 11.01 0.90 28.29
N GLU A 112 9.93 0.16 28.08
CA GLU A 112 10.05 -1.03 27.24
C GLU A 112 10.48 -0.57 25.84
N GLY A 113 11.75 -0.79 25.49
CA GLY A 113 12.28 -0.34 24.20
C GLY A 113 11.64 -1.10 23.05
N TYR A 114 11.40 -0.44 21.92
CA TYR A 114 11.03 -1.10 20.67
C TYR A 114 12.29 -1.58 19.95
N ASP A 115 12.20 -2.73 19.28
CA ASP A 115 13.30 -3.26 18.47
C ASP A 115 13.38 -2.51 17.12
N ALA A 116 12.22 -2.03 16.63
CA ALA A 116 12.14 -1.15 15.47
C ALA A 116 11.02 -0.10 15.61
N ILE A 117 11.28 1.09 15.07
CA ILE A 117 10.25 2.12 14.89
C ILE A 117 10.12 2.44 13.41
N VAL A 118 8.89 2.45 12.91
CA VAL A 118 8.54 2.80 11.53
C VAL A 118 7.76 4.11 11.52
N ILE A 119 8.21 5.06 10.71
CA ILE A 119 7.57 6.38 10.59
C ILE A 119 6.70 6.39 9.33
N GLY A 120 5.38 6.47 9.54
CA GLY A 120 4.36 6.44 8.50
C GLY A 120 3.75 5.05 8.30
N SER A 121 2.42 5.01 8.16
CA SER A 121 1.63 3.81 7.92
C SER A 121 1.14 3.70 6.47
N GLY A 122 1.94 4.18 5.52
CA GLY A 122 1.76 3.85 4.11
C GLY A 122 2.06 2.37 3.84
N MET A 123 1.74 1.87 2.65
CA MET A 123 1.95 0.45 2.30
C MET A 123 3.37 -0.06 2.59
N GLY A 124 4.41 0.69 2.19
CA GLY A 124 5.79 0.30 2.48
C GLY A 124 6.11 0.23 3.98
N GLY A 125 5.59 1.17 4.77
CA GLY A 125 5.79 1.19 6.23
C GLY A 125 5.04 0.05 6.92
N LEU A 126 3.79 -0.19 6.54
CA LEU A 126 2.99 -1.29 7.07
C LEU A 126 3.58 -2.65 6.72
N VAL A 127 3.98 -2.87 5.47
CA VAL A 127 4.63 -4.14 5.06
C VAL A 127 5.95 -4.34 5.80
N ALA A 128 6.78 -3.31 5.94
CA ALA A 128 8.02 -3.43 6.71
C ALA A 128 7.74 -3.75 8.19
N ALA A 129 6.78 -3.05 8.80
CA ALA A 129 6.40 -3.26 10.19
C ALA A 129 5.84 -4.67 10.44
N THR A 130 4.94 -5.14 9.58
CA THR A 130 4.33 -6.47 9.72
C THR A 130 5.35 -7.58 9.52
N GLN A 131 6.25 -7.47 8.54
CA GLN A 131 7.31 -8.46 8.31
C GLN A 131 8.28 -8.58 9.48
N LEU A 132 8.53 -7.48 10.21
CA LEU A 132 9.31 -7.49 11.45
C LEU A 132 8.53 -8.08 12.62
N ALA A 133 7.27 -7.67 12.81
CA ALA A 133 6.41 -8.15 13.90
C ALA A 133 6.15 -9.66 13.81
N VAL A 134 5.88 -10.19 12.62
CA VAL A 134 5.70 -11.64 12.38
C VAL A 134 6.96 -12.45 12.72
N LYS A 135 8.14 -11.81 12.71
CA LYS A 135 9.42 -12.41 13.13
C LYS A 135 9.72 -12.19 14.62
N GLY A 136 8.76 -11.67 15.39
CA GLY A 136 8.85 -11.49 16.84
C GLY A 136 9.48 -10.17 17.30
N ALA A 137 9.76 -9.23 16.40
CA ALA A 137 10.26 -7.91 16.78
C ALA A 137 9.13 -7.07 17.40
N ARG A 138 9.44 -6.30 18.44
CA ARG A 138 8.54 -5.27 18.99
C ARG A 138 8.61 -4.03 18.13
N VAL A 139 7.55 -3.79 17.35
CA VAL A 139 7.51 -2.71 16.36
C VAL A 139 6.51 -1.65 16.76
N LEU A 140 6.92 -0.39 16.73
CA LEU A 140 6.02 0.77 16.82
C LEU A 140 5.92 1.48 15.47
N VAL A 141 4.70 1.65 14.98
CA VAL A 141 4.40 2.50 13.81
C VAL A 141 3.87 3.85 14.30
N LEU A 142 4.47 4.95 13.81
CA LEU A 142 4.01 6.30 14.10
C LEU A 142 3.33 6.90 12.86
N GLU A 143 2.03 7.14 12.94
CA GLU A 143 1.24 7.73 11.86
C GLU A 143 0.80 9.15 12.21
N LYS A 144 1.04 10.10 11.31
CA LYS A 144 0.65 11.50 11.47
C LYS A 144 -0.87 11.69 11.40
N TYR A 145 -1.55 10.94 10.55
CA TYR A 145 -2.99 11.02 10.34
C TYR A 145 -3.78 10.16 11.34
N VAL A 146 -5.10 10.15 11.16
CA VAL A 146 -6.06 9.41 12.00
C VAL A 146 -6.42 8.03 11.45
N ILE A 147 -5.94 7.71 10.25
CA ILE A 147 -6.16 6.45 9.55
C ILE A 147 -4.85 5.99 8.90
N PRO A 148 -4.68 4.68 8.68
CA PRO A 148 -3.53 4.16 7.95
C PRO A 148 -3.71 4.30 6.44
N GLY A 149 -2.62 4.08 5.69
CA GLY A 149 -2.64 3.91 4.23
C GLY A 149 -1.78 4.90 3.44
N GLY A 150 -1.51 6.09 3.98
CA GLY A 150 -0.73 7.10 3.25
C GLY A 150 -1.36 7.41 1.89
N SER A 151 -0.63 7.21 0.79
CA SER A 151 -1.17 7.36 -0.58
C SER A 151 -2.26 6.35 -0.93
N CYS A 152 -2.37 5.24 -0.20
CA CYS A 152 -3.47 4.27 -0.29
C CYS A 152 -4.61 4.59 0.68
N GLY A 153 -4.73 5.85 1.11
CA GLY A 153 -5.83 6.31 1.96
C GLY A 153 -7.12 6.53 1.17
N TYR A 154 -8.19 6.74 1.93
CA TYR A 154 -9.53 7.03 1.42
C TYR A 154 -10.20 8.12 2.26
N TYR A 155 -11.27 8.70 1.73
CA TYR A 155 -12.19 9.52 2.53
C TYR A 155 -13.64 9.23 2.15
N GLU A 156 -14.55 9.55 3.06
CA GLU A 156 -15.98 9.39 2.85
C GLU A 156 -16.65 10.76 2.75
N ARG A 157 -17.55 10.91 1.78
CA ARG A 157 -18.34 12.14 1.61
C ARG A 157 -19.70 11.81 1.02
N ALA A 158 -20.75 12.30 1.66
CA ALA A 158 -22.14 12.14 1.20
C ALA A 158 -22.54 10.68 0.90
N GLY A 159 -22.06 9.73 1.72
CA GLY A 159 -22.35 8.29 1.54
C GLY A 159 -21.49 7.58 0.49
N TYR A 160 -20.52 8.27 -0.12
CA TYR A 160 -19.57 7.69 -1.08
C TYR A 160 -18.18 7.59 -0.46
N THR A 161 -17.47 6.52 -0.79
CA THR A 161 -16.06 6.29 -0.44
C THR A 161 -15.18 6.62 -1.65
N PHE A 162 -14.15 7.43 -1.44
CA PHE A 162 -13.22 7.86 -2.48
C PHE A 162 -11.80 7.44 -2.10
N ASP A 163 -11.20 6.57 -2.92
CA ASP A 163 -9.78 6.26 -2.83
C ASP A 163 -8.95 7.44 -3.38
N VAL A 164 -7.86 7.78 -2.70
CA VAL A 164 -7.13 9.04 -2.98
C VAL A 164 -5.98 8.86 -3.97
N GLY A 165 -5.23 7.76 -3.92
CA GLY A 165 -3.97 7.64 -4.67
C GLY A 165 -3.82 6.42 -5.58
N SER A 166 -4.41 5.26 -5.25
CA SER A 166 -4.30 4.08 -6.10
C SER A 166 -5.64 3.76 -6.74
N SER A 167 -5.65 3.64 -8.07
CA SER A 167 -6.84 3.36 -8.88
C SER A 167 -6.74 2.08 -9.70
N VAL A 168 -5.55 1.48 -9.78
CA VAL A 168 -5.29 0.25 -10.53
C VAL A 168 -4.48 -0.68 -9.65
N MET A 169 -5.01 -1.88 -9.41
CA MET A 169 -4.50 -2.73 -8.35
C MET A 169 -3.98 -4.06 -8.89
N PHE A 170 -2.66 -4.17 -8.86
CA PHE A 170 -1.88 -5.36 -9.14
C PHE A 170 -1.51 -6.08 -7.83
N GLY A 171 -0.92 -7.26 -7.95
CA GLY A 171 -0.36 -7.96 -6.79
C GLY A 171 -1.36 -8.79 -5.99
N PHE A 172 -2.54 -9.04 -6.55
CA PHE A 172 -3.57 -9.92 -5.99
C PHE A 172 -3.69 -11.27 -6.70
N SER A 173 -2.81 -11.57 -7.66
CA SER A 173 -2.88 -12.81 -8.43
C SER A 173 -2.77 -14.05 -7.55
N ASP A 174 -3.47 -15.12 -7.92
CA ASP A 174 -3.27 -16.47 -7.42
C ASP A 174 -2.13 -17.21 -8.13
N LYS A 175 -1.50 -16.58 -9.13
CA LYS A 175 -0.48 -17.15 -9.99
C LYS A 175 0.83 -16.36 -9.89
N GLY A 176 1.95 -17.07 -10.06
CA GLY A 176 3.28 -16.46 -10.15
C GLY A 176 3.79 -15.86 -8.84
N ASN A 177 4.87 -15.09 -8.94
CA ASN A 177 5.59 -14.52 -7.79
C ASN A 177 5.27 -13.04 -7.55
N LEU A 178 4.47 -12.42 -8.42
CA LEU A 178 4.18 -10.98 -8.38
C LEU A 178 2.96 -10.62 -7.53
N ASN A 179 2.37 -11.57 -6.80
CA ASN A 179 1.22 -11.38 -5.92
C ASN A 179 1.57 -10.78 -4.54
N LEU A 180 2.38 -9.72 -4.56
CA LEU A 180 3.01 -9.13 -3.37
C LEU A 180 2.01 -8.62 -2.33
N VAL A 181 0.83 -8.13 -2.75
CA VAL A 181 -0.20 -7.67 -1.80
C VAL A 181 -0.85 -8.84 -1.10
N THR A 182 -1.19 -9.91 -1.83
CA THR A 182 -1.68 -11.17 -1.25
C THR A 182 -0.67 -11.74 -0.27
N GLN A 183 0.62 -11.80 -0.64
CA GLN A 183 1.68 -12.29 0.25
C GLN A 183 1.80 -11.45 1.53
N ALA A 184 1.72 -10.11 1.42
CA ALA A 184 1.80 -9.21 2.56
C ALA A 184 0.63 -9.38 3.54
N LEU A 185 -0.59 -9.58 3.02
CA LEU A 185 -1.78 -9.84 3.84
C LEU A 185 -1.70 -11.23 4.50
N ALA A 186 -1.33 -12.25 3.72
CA ALA A 186 -1.20 -13.63 4.21
C ALA A 186 -0.16 -13.75 5.34
N ALA A 187 0.94 -12.98 5.26
CA ALA A 187 1.98 -12.96 6.29
C ALA A 187 1.44 -12.57 7.68
N VAL A 188 0.32 -11.84 7.75
CA VAL A 188 -0.34 -11.45 9.01
C VAL A 188 -1.69 -12.15 9.22
N GLY A 189 -1.94 -13.25 8.51
CA GLY A 189 -3.18 -14.02 8.61
C GLY A 189 -4.42 -13.23 8.17
N LYS A 190 -4.25 -12.32 7.20
CA LYS A 190 -5.33 -11.53 6.61
C LYS A 190 -5.54 -11.92 5.16
N GLU A 191 -6.77 -11.81 4.72
CA GLU A 191 -7.19 -12.00 3.33
C GLU A 191 -8.25 -10.93 3.00
N MET A 192 -8.48 -10.69 1.72
CA MET A 192 -9.49 -9.75 1.25
C MET A 192 -10.31 -10.37 0.14
N GLU A 193 -11.60 -10.08 0.14
CA GLU A 193 -12.47 -10.36 -1.00
C GLU A 193 -12.11 -9.42 -2.15
N LEU A 194 -12.07 -9.97 -3.35
CA LEU A 194 -11.62 -9.28 -4.56
C LEU A 194 -12.69 -9.38 -5.64
N ILE A 195 -12.95 -8.26 -6.30
CA ILE A 195 -13.78 -8.19 -7.50
C ILE A 195 -12.84 -8.07 -8.70
N PRO A 196 -12.79 -9.09 -9.58
CA PRO A 196 -11.95 -9.00 -10.77
C PRO A 196 -12.52 -7.96 -11.73
N ASP A 197 -11.65 -7.10 -12.26
CA ASP A 197 -12.05 -6.13 -13.27
C ASP A 197 -12.18 -6.83 -14.64
N PRO A 198 -13.36 -6.80 -15.30
CA PRO A 198 -13.55 -7.40 -16.62
C PRO A 198 -12.78 -6.63 -17.72
N SER A 199 -12.54 -5.34 -17.52
CA SER A 199 -11.86 -4.46 -18.48
C SER A 199 -10.90 -3.53 -17.76
N THR A 200 -9.65 -3.97 -17.68
CA THR A 200 -8.57 -3.32 -16.92
C THR A 200 -8.45 -1.82 -17.17
N VAL A 201 -8.54 -1.39 -18.44
CA VAL A 201 -8.54 0.02 -18.88
C VAL A 201 -9.37 0.13 -20.16
N HIS A 202 -10.13 1.21 -20.32
CA HIS A 202 -10.78 1.56 -21.60
C HIS A 202 -10.22 2.90 -22.09
N PHE A 203 -9.44 2.87 -23.17
CA PHE A 203 -8.85 4.05 -23.77
C PHE A 203 -9.82 4.70 -24.77
N HIS A 204 -10.01 6.01 -24.61
CA HIS A 204 -10.71 6.86 -25.57
C HIS A 204 -9.70 7.88 -26.13
N LEU A 205 -9.25 7.65 -27.35
CA LEU A 205 -8.21 8.40 -28.04
C LEU A 205 -8.82 9.27 -29.17
N PRO A 206 -8.05 10.22 -29.74
CA PRO A 206 -8.48 10.98 -30.90
C PRO A 206 -8.95 10.10 -32.07
N ASP A 207 -9.67 10.71 -33.01
CA ASP A 207 -10.21 10.03 -34.21
C ASP A 207 -11.18 8.88 -33.90
N ASN A 208 -11.88 8.98 -32.76
CA ASN A 208 -12.85 7.99 -32.29
C ASN A 208 -12.24 6.59 -32.07
N LEU A 209 -10.92 6.53 -31.85
CA LEU A 209 -10.24 5.30 -31.49
C LEU A 209 -10.57 4.94 -30.04
N SER A 210 -11.26 3.82 -29.88
CA SER A 210 -11.69 3.30 -28.59
C SER A 210 -11.15 1.89 -28.45
N ILE A 211 -10.23 1.67 -27.51
CA ILE A 211 -9.62 0.35 -27.28
C ILE A 211 -9.91 -0.09 -25.85
N ARG A 212 -10.59 -1.21 -25.71
CA ARG A 212 -10.80 -1.86 -24.42
C ARG A 212 -9.69 -2.87 -24.14
N VAL A 213 -8.99 -2.69 -23.03
CA VAL A 213 -8.02 -3.67 -22.55
C VAL A 213 -8.74 -4.70 -21.71
N HIS A 214 -9.15 -5.79 -22.36
CA HIS A 214 -9.83 -6.92 -21.72
C HIS A 214 -8.92 -7.61 -20.71
N ARG A 215 -9.49 -8.17 -19.65
CA ARG A 215 -8.74 -9.03 -18.73
C ARG A 215 -8.09 -10.19 -19.49
N GLU A 216 -8.86 -10.90 -20.29
CA GLU A 216 -8.36 -12.02 -21.08
C GLU A 216 -7.49 -11.51 -22.25
N TYR A 217 -6.25 -12.00 -22.31
CA TYR A 217 -5.28 -11.57 -23.32
C TYR A 217 -5.77 -11.83 -24.76
N GLY A 218 -6.44 -12.96 -25.00
CA GLY A 218 -6.97 -13.31 -26.32
C GLY A 218 -8.02 -12.32 -26.81
N ASP A 219 -8.91 -11.89 -25.93
CA ASP A 219 -9.95 -10.90 -26.24
C ASP A 219 -9.32 -9.53 -26.52
N PHE A 220 -8.34 -9.13 -25.71
CA PHE A 220 -7.60 -7.89 -25.92
C PHE A 220 -6.85 -7.87 -27.27
N ILE A 221 -6.17 -8.95 -27.62
CA ILE A 221 -5.49 -9.04 -28.91
C ILE A 221 -6.49 -9.03 -30.07
N THR A 222 -7.67 -9.64 -29.89
CA THR A 222 -8.74 -9.60 -30.90
C THR A 222 -9.27 -8.18 -31.09
N GLU A 223 -9.55 -7.44 -30.00
CA GLU A 223 -9.93 -6.02 -30.03
C GLU A 223 -8.88 -5.17 -30.77
N LEU A 224 -7.61 -5.32 -30.40
CA LEU A 224 -6.53 -4.50 -30.94
C LEU A 224 -6.27 -4.79 -32.42
N THR A 225 -6.25 -6.07 -32.81
CA THR A 225 -6.05 -6.48 -34.21
C THR A 225 -7.29 -6.22 -35.07
N GLY A 226 -8.49 -6.20 -34.50
CA GLY A 226 -9.70 -5.75 -35.19
C GLY A 226 -9.68 -4.26 -35.51
N SER A 227 -9.10 -3.46 -34.61
CA SER A 227 -8.94 -2.01 -34.80
C SER A 227 -7.78 -1.66 -35.75
N PHE A 228 -6.75 -2.51 -35.81
CA PHE A 228 -5.57 -2.33 -36.66
C PHE A 228 -5.23 -3.61 -37.44
N PRO A 229 -6.08 -4.03 -38.40
CA PRO A 229 -5.89 -5.29 -39.12
C PRO A 229 -4.60 -5.33 -39.94
N HIS A 230 -4.13 -4.19 -40.45
CA HIS A 230 -2.87 -4.06 -41.19
C HIS A 230 -1.61 -4.18 -40.30
N GLU A 231 -1.74 -4.00 -38.98
CA GLU A 231 -0.65 -4.14 -38.00
C GLU A 231 -0.69 -5.48 -37.25
N LYS A 232 -1.56 -6.42 -37.66
CA LYS A 232 -1.82 -7.66 -36.94
C LYS A 232 -0.54 -8.43 -36.56
N GLU A 233 0.36 -8.64 -37.52
CA GLU A 233 1.64 -9.30 -37.24
C GLU A 233 2.55 -8.50 -36.30
N GLY A 234 2.55 -7.17 -36.44
CA GLY A 234 3.33 -6.25 -35.62
C GLY A 234 2.88 -6.29 -34.15
N ILE A 235 1.57 -6.29 -33.93
CA ILE A 235 0.94 -6.43 -32.61
C ILE A 235 1.38 -7.74 -31.95
N TYR A 236 1.25 -8.88 -32.64
CA TYR A 236 1.66 -10.17 -32.06
C TYR A 236 3.14 -10.19 -31.72
N LYS A 237 4.01 -9.66 -32.58
CA LYS A 237 5.46 -9.60 -32.32
C LYS A 237 5.78 -8.72 -31.11
N PHE A 238 5.20 -7.53 -31.03
CA PHE A 238 5.42 -6.63 -29.89
C PHE A 238 4.98 -7.25 -28.56
N TYR A 239 3.75 -7.75 -28.46
CA TYR A 239 3.28 -8.36 -27.22
C TYR A 239 3.99 -9.69 -26.91
N SER A 240 4.49 -10.42 -27.92
CA SER A 240 5.35 -11.58 -27.68
C SER A 240 6.65 -11.18 -26.98
N GLU A 241 7.27 -10.05 -27.35
CA GLU A 241 8.43 -9.50 -26.63
C GLU A 241 8.07 -9.16 -25.18
N CYS A 242 6.92 -8.49 -24.96
CA CYS A 242 6.43 -8.21 -23.60
C CYS A 242 6.28 -9.49 -22.76
N TRP A 243 5.65 -10.52 -23.32
CA TRP A 243 5.46 -11.79 -22.63
C TRP A 243 6.77 -12.52 -22.32
N LYS A 244 7.77 -12.47 -23.21
CA LYS A 244 9.10 -13.04 -22.94
C LYS A 244 9.72 -12.40 -21.69
N ILE A 245 9.66 -11.07 -21.61
CA ILE A 245 10.22 -10.30 -20.49
C ILE A 245 9.43 -10.55 -19.21
N PHE A 246 8.10 -10.51 -19.28
CA PHE A 246 7.23 -10.79 -18.14
C PHE A 246 7.46 -12.19 -17.57
N ASN A 247 7.53 -13.20 -18.43
CA ASN A 247 7.77 -14.58 -18.00
C ASN A 247 9.14 -14.73 -17.33
N ALA A 248 10.18 -14.06 -17.84
CA ALA A 248 11.48 -14.02 -17.21
C ALA A 248 11.45 -13.34 -15.83
N LEU A 249 10.74 -12.21 -15.68
CA LEU A 249 10.54 -11.55 -14.39
C LEU A 249 9.79 -12.44 -13.39
N ASN A 250 8.66 -13.01 -13.81
CA ASN A 250 7.78 -13.79 -12.96
C ASN A 250 8.43 -15.11 -12.49
N ALA A 251 9.40 -15.64 -13.27
CA ALA A 251 10.16 -16.82 -12.90
C ALA A 251 11.21 -16.57 -11.80
N LEU A 252 11.56 -15.33 -11.53
CA LEU A 252 12.52 -14.96 -10.50
C LEU A 252 11.81 -14.68 -9.17
N GLU A 253 12.43 -15.07 -8.06
CA GLU A 253 12.09 -14.47 -6.77
C GLU A 253 12.65 -13.05 -6.79
N LEU A 254 11.84 -12.03 -6.49
CA LEU A 254 12.29 -10.64 -6.41
C LEU A 254 12.38 -10.25 -4.94
N LYS A 255 13.52 -10.55 -4.30
CA LYS A 255 13.80 -10.14 -2.91
C LYS A 255 14.50 -8.79 -2.88
N SER A 256 15.81 -8.78 -3.11
CA SER A 256 16.62 -7.57 -3.17
C SER A 256 17.55 -7.61 -4.38
N LEU A 257 17.51 -6.57 -5.21
CA LEU A 257 18.47 -6.38 -6.30
C LEU A 257 19.80 -5.79 -5.81
N GLU A 258 19.89 -5.40 -4.54
CA GLU A 258 21.09 -4.76 -3.97
C GLU A 258 22.05 -5.78 -3.34
N GLU A 259 21.63 -7.04 -3.20
CA GLU A 259 22.43 -8.11 -2.59
C GLU A 259 23.18 -8.90 -3.67
N PRO A 260 24.51 -8.74 -3.82
CA PRO A 260 25.26 -9.38 -4.91
C PRO A 260 25.18 -10.90 -4.83
N ILE A 261 25.28 -11.47 -3.62
CA ILE A 261 25.21 -12.92 -3.39
C ILE A 261 23.86 -13.48 -3.86
N TYR A 262 22.78 -12.75 -3.58
CA TYR A 262 21.45 -13.12 -4.04
C TYR A 262 21.37 -13.10 -5.56
N LEU A 263 21.82 -12.01 -6.20
CA LEU A 263 21.82 -11.89 -7.66
C LEU A 263 22.65 -12.97 -8.34
N PHE A 264 23.86 -13.27 -7.83
CA PHE A 264 24.67 -14.37 -8.32
C PHE A 264 23.94 -15.71 -8.17
N GLY A 265 23.33 -15.95 -7.01
CA GLY A 265 22.53 -17.16 -6.76
C GLY A 265 21.36 -17.30 -7.73
N GLN A 266 20.63 -16.22 -8.02
CA GLN A 266 19.55 -16.22 -9.01
C GLN A 266 20.09 -16.49 -10.42
N PHE A 267 21.21 -15.87 -10.81
CA PHE A 267 21.82 -16.09 -12.11
C PHE A 267 22.19 -17.57 -12.34
N PHE A 268 22.79 -18.24 -11.35
CA PHE A 268 23.12 -19.66 -11.48
C PHE A 268 21.89 -20.57 -11.52
N ARG A 269 20.79 -20.18 -10.87
CA ARG A 269 19.53 -20.96 -10.88
C ARG A 269 18.72 -20.75 -12.15
N LYS A 270 18.75 -19.54 -12.69
CA LYS A 270 17.88 -19.05 -13.79
C LYS A 270 18.68 -18.21 -14.81
N PRO A 271 19.74 -18.77 -15.43
CA PRO A 271 20.65 -17.99 -16.26
C PRO A 271 19.98 -17.44 -17.52
N LEU A 272 19.06 -18.19 -18.13
CA LEU A 272 18.37 -17.76 -19.35
C LEU A 272 17.45 -16.57 -19.09
N GLU A 273 16.70 -16.61 -17.99
CA GLU A 273 15.82 -15.52 -17.58
C GLU A 273 16.63 -14.28 -17.21
N CYS A 274 17.72 -14.43 -16.44
CA CYS A 274 18.60 -13.32 -16.12
C CYS A 274 19.26 -12.69 -17.36
N LEU A 275 19.75 -13.51 -18.30
CA LEU A 275 20.33 -13.02 -19.57
C LEU A 275 19.28 -12.34 -20.44
N THR A 276 18.06 -12.86 -20.47
CA THR A 276 16.92 -12.23 -21.17
C THR A 276 16.67 -10.85 -20.59
N LEU A 277 16.55 -10.72 -19.27
CA LEU A 277 16.34 -9.42 -18.62
C LEU A 277 17.52 -8.46 -18.84
N ALA A 278 18.76 -8.95 -18.75
CA ALA A 278 19.95 -8.14 -19.01
C ALA A 278 19.97 -7.58 -20.44
N TYR A 279 19.51 -8.36 -21.43
CA TYR A 279 19.38 -7.91 -22.81
C TYR A 279 18.36 -6.78 -22.99
N TYR A 280 17.23 -6.82 -22.29
CA TYR A 280 16.19 -5.78 -22.39
C TYR A 280 16.39 -4.60 -21.42
N LEU A 281 17.27 -4.74 -20.43
CA LEU A 281 17.54 -3.69 -19.43
C LEU A 281 17.87 -2.31 -20.04
N PRO A 282 18.71 -2.18 -21.09
CA PRO A 282 19.00 -0.88 -21.69
C PRO A 282 17.96 -0.43 -22.75
N GLN A 283 16.87 -1.18 -22.96
CA GLN A 283 15.91 -0.92 -24.04
C GLN A 283 14.63 -0.25 -23.51
N ASN A 284 13.99 0.57 -24.35
CA ASN A 284 12.71 1.22 -24.06
C ASN A 284 11.56 0.63 -24.89
N ALA A 285 10.33 0.79 -24.40
CA ALA A 285 9.14 0.23 -25.03
C ALA A 285 8.86 0.80 -26.42
N GLY A 286 9.16 2.08 -26.65
CA GLY A 286 8.90 2.78 -27.90
C GLY A 286 9.76 2.27 -29.05
N ASP A 287 11.06 2.06 -28.82
CA ASP A 287 11.98 1.52 -29.82
C ASP A 287 11.61 0.08 -30.18
N ILE A 288 11.25 -0.75 -29.18
CA ILE A 288 10.77 -2.11 -29.44
C ILE A 288 9.46 -2.09 -30.23
N ALA A 289 8.49 -1.26 -29.85
CA ALA A 289 7.23 -1.13 -30.57
C ALA A 289 7.46 -0.73 -32.03
N ARG A 290 8.32 0.26 -32.31
CA ARG A 290 8.61 0.76 -33.67
C ARG A 290 9.36 -0.24 -34.56
N LYS A 291 9.99 -1.29 -34.00
CA LYS A 291 10.52 -2.42 -34.80
C LYS A 291 9.40 -3.21 -35.47
N HIS A 292 8.22 -3.27 -34.86
CA HIS A 292 7.13 -4.15 -35.27
C HIS A 292 5.90 -3.39 -35.79
N ILE A 293 5.67 -2.16 -35.31
CA ILE A 293 4.47 -1.37 -35.55
C ILE A 293 4.84 -0.07 -36.28
N LYS A 294 4.05 0.33 -37.27
CA LYS A 294 4.26 1.59 -38.04
C LYS A 294 3.11 2.59 -37.92
N ASP A 295 1.87 2.13 -37.71
CA ASP A 295 0.69 2.99 -37.59
C ASP A 295 0.86 3.98 -36.40
N PRO A 296 0.84 5.30 -36.66
CA PRO A 296 1.07 6.30 -35.62
C PRO A 296 -0.02 6.32 -34.54
N ARG A 297 -1.25 5.91 -34.85
CA ARG A 297 -2.34 5.83 -33.86
C ARG A 297 -2.14 4.65 -32.93
N LEU A 298 -1.66 3.52 -33.45
CA LEU A 298 -1.31 2.36 -32.61
C LEU A 298 -0.10 2.68 -31.73
N LEU A 299 0.92 3.38 -32.26
CA LEU A 299 2.05 3.86 -31.45
C LEU A 299 1.60 4.86 -30.37
N SER A 300 0.65 5.75 -30.68
CA SER A 300 0.05 6.65 -29.69
C SER A 300 -0.74 5.91 -28.61
N PHE A 301 -1.37 4.78 -28.93
CA PHE A 301 -1.98 3.90 -27.95
C PHE A 301 -0.92 3.27 -27.03
N ILE A 302 0.21 2.80 -27.57
CA ILE A 302 1.34 2.30 -26.77
C ILE A 302 1.95 3.40 -25.89
N ASP A 303 2.01 4.65 -26.37
CA ASP A 303 2.42 5.81 -25.56
C ASP A 303 1.44 6.05 -24.40
N ALA A 304 0.13 5.96 -24.64
CA ALA A 304 -0.89 6.11 -23.60
C ALA A 304 -0.80 5.00 -22.53
N GLU A 305 -0.59 3.76 -22.96
CA GLU A 305 -0.30 2.62 -22.09
C GLU A 305 0.94 2.89 -21.21
N CYS A 306 2.04 3.30 -21.83
CA CYS A 306 3.28 3.63 -21.12
C CYS A 306 3.12 4.80 -20.14
N PHE A 307 2.28 5.78 -20.48
CA PHE A 307 2.00 6.92 -19.60
C PHE A 307 1.27 6.50 -18.33
N ILE A 308 0.30 5.59 -18.41
CA ILE A 308 -0.37 5.05 -17.22
C ILE A 308 0.62 4.33 -16.29
N VAL A 309 1.62 3.67 -16.87
CA VAL A 309 2.57 2.82 -16.13
C VAL A 309 3.74 3.60 -15.55
N SER A 310 4.27 4.57 -16.30
CA SER A 310 5.54 5.25 -15.96
C SER A 310 5.47 6.76 -16.04
N THR A 311 4.29 7.34 -16.28
CA THR A 311 4.06 8.80 -16.40
C THR A 311 4.87 9.49 -17.51
N VAL A 312 5.42 8.68 -18.42
CA VAL A 312 6.21 9.10 -19.59
C VAL A 312 5.79 8.29 -20.81
N ASN A 313 6.14 8.76 -22.01
CA ASN A 313 5.82 8.06 -23.25
C ASN A 313 6.67 6.78 -23.43
N ALA A 314 6.37 5.99 -24.47
CA ALA A 314 6.99 4.69 -24.67
C ALA A 314 8.51 4.78 -24.90
N LEU A 315 9.01 5.87 -25.49
CA LEU A 315 10.46 6.06 -25.73
C LEU A 315 11.25 6.27 -24.43
N GLN A 316 10.59 6.70 -23.36
CA GLN A 316 11.20 6.93 -22.05
C GLN A 316 10.86 5.83 -21.03
N THR A 317 9.90 4.96 -21.35
CA THR A 317 9.51 3.84 -20.50
C THR A 317 10.44 2.65 -20.72
N PRO A 318 11.16 2.17 -19.68
CA PRO A 318 11.95 0.94 -19.78
C PRO A 318 11.09 -0.24 -20.22
N MET A 319 11.59 -1.06 -21.16
CA MET A 319 10.83 -2.18 -21.71
C MET A 319 10.42 -3.18 -20.63
N ILE A 320 11.26 -3.36 -19.60
CA ILE A 320 10.98 -4.22 -18.45
C ILE A 320 9.74 -3.74 -17.68
N ASN A 321 9.63 -2.43 -17.42
CA ASN A 321 8.49 -1.86 -16.71
C ASN A 321 7.21 -1.94 -17.53
N ALA A 322 7.29 -1.64 -18.83
CA ALA A 322 6.16 -1.80 -19.74
C ALA A 322 5.68 -3.25 -19.77
N SER A 323 6.59 -4.20 -19.97
CA SER A 323 6.27 -5.64 -20.04
C SER A 323 5.63 -6.15 -18.76
N MET A 324 6.12 -5.71 -17.60
CA MET A 324 5.54 -6.07 -16.32
C MET A 324 4.05 -5.72 -16.29
N VAL A 325 3.68 -4.47 -16.58
CA VAL A 325 2.29 -4.04 -16.43
C VAL A 325 1.40 -4.47 -17.60
N LEU A 326 1.91 -4.45 -18.83
CA LEU A 326 1.17 -4.86 -20.02
C LEU A 326 0.80 -6.35 -20.00
N CYS A 327 1.61 -7.21 -19.36
CA CYS A 327 1.33 -8.65 -19.27
C CYS A 327 0.68 -9.04 -17.94
N ASP A 328 1.09 -8.47 -16.79
CA ASP A 328 0.56 -8.85 -15.47
C ASP A 328 -0.96 -8.67 -15.38
N ARG A 329 -1.47 -7.62 -16.02
CA ARG A 329 -2.91 -7.33 -16.11
C ARG A 329 -3.73 -8.45 -16.78
N HIS A 330 -3.10 -9.30 -17.59
CA HIS A 330 -3.74 -10.44 -18.25
C HIS A 330 -3.40 -11.78 -17.60
N PHE A 331 -2.36 -11.83 -16.78
CA PHE A 331 -1.92 -13.04 -16.10
C PHE A 331 -2.69 -13.25 -14.79
N GLY A 332 -2.64 -12.25 -13.91
CA GLY A 332 -3.37 -12.23 -12.63
C GLY A 332 -4.66 -11.41 -12.67
N GLY A 333 -4.76 -10.51 -13.65
CA GLY A 333 -5.85 -9.55 -13.68
C GLY A 333 -5.61 -8.37 -12.75
N ILE A 334 -6.32 -7.28 -13.05
CA ILE A 334 -6.52 -6.19 -12.11
C ILE A 334 -7.73 -6.56 -11.25
N ASN A 335 -7.58 -6.42 -9.93
CA ASN A 335 -8.60 -6.84 -8.98
C ASN A 335 -8.90 -5.71 -8.01
N TYR A 336 -10.16 -5.37 -7.83
CA TYR A 336 -10.59 -4.35 -6.89
C TYR A 336 -10.91 -4.98 -5.53
N PRO A 337 -10.24 -4.58 -4.44
CA PRO A 337 -10.55 -5.10 -3.11
C PRO A 337 -11.91 -4.58 -2.64
N VAL A 338 -12.75 -5.48 -2.10
CA VAL A 338 -14.00 -5.07 -1.48
C VAL A 338 -13.70 -4.16 -0.29
N GLY A 339 -14.33 -2.98 -0.28
CA GLY A 339 -14.05 -1.92 0.68
C GLY A 339 -12.98 -0.90 0.24
N GLY A 340 -12.44 -1.04 -0.98
CA GLY A 340 -11.50 -0.08 -1.57
C GLY A 340 -10.06 -0.26 -1.09
N VAL A 341 -9.17 0.57 -1.63
CA VAL A 341 -7.72 0.46 -1.42
C VAL A 341 -7.34 0.71 0.04
N GLY A 342 -8.08 1.58 0.72
CA GLY A 342 -7.94 1.80 2.17
C GLY A 342 -8.11 0.54 3.02
N GLY A 343 -8.89 -0.44 2.53
CA GLY A 343 -9.09 -1.71 3.19
C GLY A 343 -7.79 -2.52 3.36
N ILE A 344 -6.86 -2.43 2.40
CA ILE A 344 -5.58 -3.16 2.45
C ILE A 344 -4.74 -2.65 3.62
N ALA A 345 -4.59 -1.33 3.73
CA ALA A 345 -3.82 -0.71 4.79
C ALA A 345 -4.43 -0.98 6.17
N LYS A 346 -5.77 -0.94 6.26
CA LYS A 346 -6.48 -1.29 7.49
C LYS A 346 -6.24 -2.75 7.88
N SER A 347 -6.36 -3.69 6.95
CA SER A 347 -6.11 -5.11 7.19
C SER A 347 -4.68 -5.37 7.65
N LEU A 348 -3.68 -4.73 7.02
CA LEU A 348 -2.28 -4.83 7.45
C LEU A 348 -2.06 -4.22 8.84
N ALA A 349 -2.67 -3.08 9.15
CA ALA A 349 -2.56 -2.46 10.46
C ALA A 349 -3.20 -3.33 11.56
N GLU A 350 -4.36 -3.94 11.31
CA GLU A 350 -4.96 -4.92 12.22
C GLU A 350 -4.06 -6.16 12.37
N GLY A 351 -3.50 -6.65 11.27
CA GLY A 351 -2.57 -7.77 11.27
C GLY A 351 -1.29 -7.48 12.08
N LEU A 352 -0.76 -6.27 11.97
CA LEU A 352 0.38 -5.80 12.78
C LEU A 352 0.05 -5.88 14.28
N VAL A 353 -1.10 -5.33 14.70
CA VAL A 353 -1.52 -5.33 16.10
C VAL A 353 -1.73 -6.75 16.63
N ASN A 354 -2.34 -7.63 15.83
CA ASN A 354 -2.51 -9.04 16.18
C ASN A 354 -1.18 -9.79 16.37
N ASN A 355 -0.11 -9.32 15.75
CA ASN A 355 1.24 -9.87 15.88
C ASN A 355 2.10 -9.11 16.91
N GLY A 356 1.47 -8.37 17.83
CA GLY A 356 2.16 -7.69 18.94
C GLY A 356 2.86 -6.39 18.58
N GLY A 357 2.67 -5.88 17.35
CA GLY A 357 3.08 -4.53 16.98
C GLY A 357 2.11 -3.47 17.50
N GLU A 358 2.56 -2.22 17.53
CA GLU A 358 1.75 -1.08 17.95
C GLU A 358 1.68 -0.02 16.85
N ILE A 359 0.55 0.69 16.79
CA ILE A 359 0.39 1.85 15.92
C ILE A 359 -0.14 3.04 16.70
N LEU A 360 0.59 4.15 16.65
CA LEU A 360 0.19 5.41 17.26
C LEU A 360 -0.19 6.42 16.18
N TYR A 361 -1.48 6.71 16.10
CA TYR A 361 -2.05 7.74 15.23
C TYR A 361 -1.87 9.14 15.81
N LYS A 362 -2.02 10.17 14.96
CA LYS A 362 -1.78 11.58 15.30
C LYS A 362 -0.37 11.82 15.88
N ALA A 363 0.59 10.96 15.55
CA ALA A 363 1.97 11.03 15.97
C ALA A 363 2.83 11.69 14.89
N ASN A 364 2.82 13.02 14.86
CA ASN A 364 3.63 13.76 13.89
C ASN A 364 5.09 13.80 14.34
N VAL A 365 5.93 12.94 13.77
CA VAL A 365 7.38 12.93 13.99
C VAL A 365 8.02 14.16 13.33
N THR A 366 8.85 14.88 14.07
CA THR A 366 9.48 16.13 13.65
C THR A 366 10.99 16.00 13.45
N SER A 367 11.64 15.06 14.13
CA SER A 367 13.08 14.86 14.06
C SER A 367 13.47 13.42 14.40
N ILE A 368 14.58 12.94 13.82
CA ILE A 368 15.26 11.71 14.20
C ILE A 368 16.49 12.10 15.02
N ILE A 369 16.61 11.54 16.22
CA ILE A 369 17.74 11.79 17.12
C ILE A 369 18.86 10.82 16.76
N LEU A 370 20.03 11.37 16.45
CA LEU A 370 21.22 10.60 16.09
C LEU A 370 22.27 10.67 17.21
N ASP A 371 22.92 9.55 17.47
CA ASP A 371 24.14 9.46 18.27
C ASP A 371 25.19 8.71 17.44
N ASN A 372 26.35 9.35 17.20
CA ASN A 372 27.44 8.80 16.38
C ASN A 372 26.98 8.24 15.01
N GLY A 373 26.07 8.97 14.35
CA GLY A 373 25.49 8.57 13.05
C GLY A 373 24.44 7.45 13.11
N LYS A 374 24.09 6.97 14.30
CA LYS A 374 23.07 5.94 14.52
C LYS A 374 21.80 6.57 15.09
N ALA A 375 20.64 6.14 14.60
CA ALA A 375 19.37 6.58 15.16
C ALA A 375 19.15 5.94 16.54
N VAL A 376 18.90 6.78 17.54
CA VAL A 376 18.67 6.36 18.94
C VAL A 376 17.32 6.83 19.49
N GLY A 377 16.61 7.66 18.72
CA GLY A 377 15.30 8.15 19.12
C GLY A 377 14.67 9.05 18.07
N LEU A 378 13.53 9.63 18.45
CA LEU A 378 12.78 10.56 17.62
C LEU A 378 12.08 11.59 18.50
N GLU A 379 11.78 12.72 17.89
CA GLU A 379 10.93 13.75 18.47
C GLU A 379 9.58 13.76 17.75
N LYS A 380 8.49 13.93 18.51
CA LYS A 380 7.15 14.08 17.95
C LYS A 380 6.45 15.29 18.54
N LYS A 381 5.56 15.90 17.75
CA LYS A 381 4.70 16.97 18.22
C LYS A 381 3.79 16.47 19.36
N SER A 382 3.73 17.22 20.46
CA SER A 382 2.87 16.90 21.60
C SER A 382 1.53 17.61 21.49
N LEU A 383 0.47 16.84 21.21
CA LEU A 383 -0.90 17.37 21.13
C LEU A 383 -1.37 17.96 22.46
N VAL A 384 -0.87 17.45 23.59
CA VAL A 384 -1.21 17.94 24.93
C VAL A 384 -0.68 19.35 25.14
N LEU A 385 0.58 19.60 24.76
CA LEU A 385 1.20 20.91 24.88
C LEU A 385 0.53 21.93 23.95
N ASP A 386 0.19 21.54 22.72
CA ASP A 386 -0.52 22.43 21.79
C ASP A 386 -1.93 22.77 22.29
N ALA A 387 -2.69 21.78 22.78
CA ALA A 387 -4.03 22.02 23.31
C ALA A 387 -4.01 22.90 24.56
N ALA A 388 -3.04 22.69 25.46
CA ALA A 388 -2.82 23.53 26.63
C ALA A 388 -2.45 24.96 26.24
N LEU A 389 -1.54 25.13 25.27
CA LEU A 389 -1.14 26.44 24.76
C LEU A 389 -2.30 27.17 24.07
N LEU A 390 -3.09 26.46 23.24
CA LEU A 390 -4.28 27.04 22.60
C LEU A 390 -5.36 27.43 23.61
N ARG A 391 -5.56 26.64 24.67
CA ARG A 391 -6.46 27.00 25.78
C ARG A 391 -5.97 28.23 26.53
N LEU A 392 -4.66 28.31 26.81
CA LEU A 392 -4.05 29.48 27.45
C LEU A 392 -4.18 30.74 26.58
N LEU A 393 -3.90 30.64 25.28
CA LEU A 393 -4.02 31.75 24.33
C LEU A 393 -5.49 32.17 24.12
N GLY A 394 -6.42 31.22 24.11
CA GLY A 394 -7.86 31.51 24.08
C GLY A 394 -8.33 32.23 25.36
N TRP A 395 -7.85 31.79 26.53
CA TRP A 395 -8.14 32.44 27.80
C TRP A 395 -7.56 33.87 27.87
N LEU A 396 -6.32 34.06 27.42
CA LEU A 396 -5.69 35.39 27.33
C LEU A 396 -6.46 36.33 26.38
N ARG A 397 -6.99 35.82 25.26
CA ARG A 397 -7.85 36.58 24.35
C ARG A 397 -9.20 36.97 24.93
N SER A 398 -9.72 36.22 25.90
CA SER A 398 -10.95 36.58 26.60
C SER A 398 -10.73 37.62 27.71
N ILE A 399 -9.47 37.82 28.13
CA ILE A 399 -9.08 38.82 29.13
C ILE A 399 -8.73 40.17 28.49
N ALA A 400 -8.13 40.14 27.30
CA ALA A 400 -7.89 41.32 26.46
C ALA A 400 -9.18 41.77 25.77
#